data_AF-A0A965N745-F1
#
_entry.id   AF-A0A965N745-F1
#
_cell.length_a   1.000
_cell.length_b   1.000
_cell.length_c   1.000
_cell.angle_alpha   90.00
_cell.angle_beta   90.00
_cell.angle_gamma   90.00
#
_symmetry.space_group_name_H-M   'P 1'
#
loop_
_entity.id
_entity.type
_entity.pdbx_description
1 polymer ?
#
loop_
_entity_poly.entity_id
_entity_poly.type
_entity_poly.pdbx_seq_one_letter_code
_entity_poly.pdbx_strand_id
1 'polypeptide(L)'
;VDGLIALANVDYKAVGLEGFGKPDNFLERQVDRWEGQIKSYKQLYDYEWREIPGYALLRDWLRANVPASFKAGVIHGDVGTPNALFTFEAPAKLTALIDWELSTIGDPLLDLAWFCNGIRDERFPGHIPEKALYNVADWPTRQELMAHYAAGTGRDMSDFDYYLLLAMFKGGCILEYKVAQAAKGILSKETGILFDRLVRGNFTEAEKLIKLIG
;
A
#
# COMPACT_ATOMS: atom_id res chain seq x y z
N VAL A 1 -4.06 13.55 3.71
CA VAL A 1 -2.79 13.25 4.41
C VAL A 1 -2.83 13.65 5.88
N ASP A 2 -3.48 14.76 6.26
CA ASP A 2 -3.62 15.15 7.69
C ASP A 2 -4.15 14.04 8.61
N GLY A 3 -5.14 13.27 8.17
CA GLY A 3 -5.61 12.10 8.94
C GLY A 3 -4.54 11.03 9.15
N LEU A 4 -3.66 10.80 8.16
CA LEU A 4 -2.53 9.88 8.29
C LEU A 4 -1.45 10.43 9.23
N ILE A 5 -1.21 11.73 9.20
CA ILE A 5 -0.30 12.40 10.13
C ILE A 5 -0.83 12.22 11.56
N ALA A 6 -2.11 12.50 11.78
CA ALA A 6 -2.76 12.32 13.08
C ALA A 6 -2.65 10.87 13.56
N LEU A 7 -2.97 9.89 12.70
CA LEU A 7 -2.89 8.48 13.03
C LEU A 7 -1.46 8.02 13.36
N ALA A 8 -0.48 8.44 12.56
CA ALA A 8 0.92 8.07 12.74
C ALA A 8 1.57 8.65 14.01
N ASN A 9 0.98 9.72 14.54
CA ASN A 9 1.41 10.39 15.78
C ASN A 9 0.65 9.89 17.03
N VAL A 10 -0.30 8.97 16.90
CA VAL A 10 -0.94 8.33 18.05
C VAL A 10 0.12 7.55 18.84
N ASP A 11 0.26 7.89 20.12
CA ASP A 11 0.99 7.05 21.07
C ASP A 11 0.15 5.81 21.36
N TYR A 12 0.36 4.78 20.55
CA TYR A 12 -0.38 3.53 20.63
C TYR A 12 -0.27 2.85 22.00
N LYS A 13 0.82 3.08 22.74
CA LYS A 13 0.97 2.55 24.10
C LYS A 13 0.09 3.30 25.08
N ALA A 14 0.11 4.64 25.03
CA ALA A 14 -0.72 5.47 25.89
C ALA A 14 -2.23 5.23 25.70
N VAL A 15 -2.65 4.87 24.49
CA VAL A 15 -4.06 4.53 24.19
C VAL A 15 -4.39 3.04 24.36
N GLY A 16 -3.49 2.23 24.94
CA GLY A 16 -3.76 0.84 25.30
C GLY A 16 -3.71 -0.18 24.16
N LEU A 17 -3.03 0.14 23.06
CA LEU A 17 -2.80 -0.76 21.91
C LEU A 17 -1.45 -1.50 21.99
N GLU A 18 -0.83 -1.56 23.16
CA GLU A 18 0.35 -2.41 23.35
C GLU A 18 -0.02 -3.89 23.13
N GLY A 19 0.78 -4.60 22.32
CA GLY A 19 0.49 -5.98 21.93
C GLY A 19 -0.53 -6.15 20.79
N PHE A 20 -1.16 -5.07 20.30
CA PHE A 20 -2.09 -5.14 19.15
C PHE A 20 -1.39 -5.57 17.85
N GLY A 21 -0.11 -5.22 17.70
CA GLY A 21 0.73 -5.62 16.59
C GLY A 21 2.08 -6.16 17.05
N LYS A 22 2.92 -6.52 16.07
CA LYS A 22 4.28 -7.02 16.29
C LYS A 22 5.28 -6.10 15.59
N PRO A 23 5.66 -4.96 16.22
CA PRO A 23 6.56 -3.99 15.59
C PRO A 23 7.97 -4.53 15.40
N ASP A 24 8.47 -5.40 16.28
CA ASP A 24 9.79 -6.00 16.12
C ASP A 24 9.89 -6.68 14.76
N ASN A 25 10.95 -6.42 13.99
CA ASN A 25 11.17 -6.95 12.64
C ASN A 25 9.97 -6.79 11.68
N PHE A 26 9.19 -5.72 11.81
CA PHE A 26 7.96 -5.52 11.04
C PHE A 26 8.23 -5.55 9.54
N LEU A 27 9.24 -4.82 9.05
CA LEU A 27 9.53 -4.65 7.62
C LEU A 27 10.09 -5.94 7.01
N GLU A 28 10.96 -6.63 7.73
CA GLU A 28 11.62 -7.88 7.33
C GLU A 28 10.60 -8.98 7.02
N ARG A 29 9.47 -9.01 7.74
CA ARG A 29 8.42 -10.02 7.53
C ARG A 29 7.43 -9.69 6.43
N GLN A 30 7.44 -8.48 5.87
CA GLN A 30 6.35 -8.07 4.98
C GLN A 30 6.31 -8.90 3.70
N VAL A 31 7.47 -9.19 3.11
CA VAL A 31 7.53 -10.02 1.89
C VAL A 31 6.96 -11.42 2.18
N ASP A 32 7.44 -12.08 3.23
CA ASP A 32 6.97 -13.43 3.61
C ASP A 32 5.47 -13.44 3.94
N ARG A 33 4.95 -12.40 4.59
CA ARG A 33 3.51 -12.25 4.89
C ARG A 33 2.69 -12.28 3.60
N TRP A 34 3.04 -11.48 2.60
CA TRP A 34 2.26 -11.37 1.36
C TRP A 34 2.48 -12.57 0.43
N GLU A 35 3.64 -13.23 0.46
CA GLU A 35 3.82 -14.54 -0.19
C GLU A 35 2.95 -15.62 0.48
N GLY A 36 2.81 -15.59 1.81
CA GLY A 36 1.88 -16.43 2.55
C GLY A 36 0.42 -16.21 2.14
N GLN A 37 0.02 -14.95 1.94
CA GLN A 37 -1.30 -14.58 1.44
C GLN A 37 -1.58 -15.21 0.07
N ILE A 38 -0.65 -15.09 -0.89
CA ILE A 38 -0.78 -15.74 -2.20
C ILE A 38 -0.95 -17.26 -2.06
N LYS A 39 -0.10 -17.89 -1.25
CA LYS A 39 -0.14 -19.35 -1.04
C LYS A 39 -1.49 -19.82 -0.50
N SER A 40 -2.17 -19.00 0.31
CA SER A 40 -3.49 -19.31 0.86
C SER A 40 -4.59 -19.49 -0.20
N TYR A 41 -4.41 -18.89 -1.39
CA TYR A 41 -5.42 -18.93 -2.45
C TYR A 41 -5.58 -20.31 -3.07
N LYS A 42 -4.56 -21.17 -2.97
CA LYS A 42 -4.69 -22.59 -3.31
C LYS A 42 -5.74 -23.26 -2.44
N GLN A 43 -5.67 -23.10 -1.12
CA GLN A 43 -6.63 -23.73 -0.21
C GLN A 43 -8.01 -23.09 -0.28
N LEU A 44 -8.08 -21.76 -0.42
CA LEU A 44 -9.35 -21.03 -0.42
C LEU A 44 -10.11 -21.14 -1.75
N TYR A 45 -9.39 -21.12 -2.88
CA TYR A 45 -9.96 -20.97 -4.22
C TYR A 45 -9.51 -22.02 -5.23
N ASP A 46 -8.77 -23.06 -4.82
CA ASP A 46 -8.18 -24.05 -5.74
C ASP A 46 -7.39 -23.38 -6.88
N TYR A 47 -6.72 -22.28 -6.53
CA TYR A 47 -6.02 -21.42 -7.46
C TYR A 47 -4.51 -21.55 -7.26
N GLU A 48 -3.84 -22.14 -8.24
CA GLU A 48 -2.38 -22.21 -8.25
C GLU A 48 -1.77 -20.86 -8.59
N TRP A 49 -0.64 -20.56 -7.95
CA TRP A 49 0.11 -19.36 -8.29
C TRP A 49 0.59 -19.41 -9.74
N ARG A 50 0.34 -18.32 -10.46
CA ARG A 50 0.78 -18.11 -11.84
C ARG A 50 2.04 -17.26 -11.89
N GLU A 51 2.79 -17.37 -12.96
CA GLU A 51 3.92 -16.47 -13.20
C GLU A 51 3.43 -15.07 -13.59
N ILE A 52 3.89 -14.05 -12.85
CA ILE A 52 3.60 -12.65 -13.12
C ILE A 52 4.92 -11.91 -13.38
N PRO A 53 5.11 -11.31 -14.56
CA PRO A 53 6.31 -10.51 -14.85
C PRO A 53 6.55 -9.44 -13.79
N GLY A 54 7.82 -9.25 -13.40
CA GLY A 54 8.23 -8.27 -12.39
C GLY A 54 8.06 -8.74 -10.93
N TYR A 55 7.28 -9.79 -10.65
CA TYR A 55 7.06 -10.28 -9.28
C TYR A 55 8.36 -10.68 -8.58
N ALA A 56 9.16 -11.55 -9.22
CA ALA A 56 10.41 -12.06 -8.62
C ALA A 56 11.42 -10.93 -8.41
N LEU A 57 11.56 -10.04 -9.39
CA LEU A 57 12.41 -8.85 -9.30
C LEU A 57 12.03 -7.99 -8.09
N LEU A 58 10.75 -7.65 -7.95
CA LEU A 58 10.26 -6.83 -6.84
C LEU A 58 10.46 -7.53 -5.49
N ARG A 59 10.11 -8.81 -5.41
CA ARG A 59 10.29 -9.62 -4.19
C ARG A 59 11.75 -9.60 -3.73
N ASP A 60 12.67 -9.85 -4.65
CA ASP A 60 14.10 -9.97 -4.33
C ASP A 60 14.71 -8.61 -3.99
N TRP A 61 14.31 -7.55 -4.70
CA TRP A 61 14.70 -6.18 -4.37
C TRP A 61 14.22 -5.78 -2.96
N LEU A 62 12.97 -6.07 -2.60
CA LEU A 62 12.44 -5.76 -1.26
C LEU A 62 13.15 -6.54 -0.15
N ARG A 63 13.57 -7.78 -0.40
CA ARG A 63 14.35 -8.56 0.57
C ARG A 63 15.75 -7.99 0.77
N ALA A 64 16.34 -7.41 -0.27
CA ALA A 64 17.70 -6.88 -0.24
C ALA A 64 17.81 -5.44 0.32
N ASN A 65 16.73 -4.67 0.30
CA ASN A 65 16.74 -3.23 0.60
C ASN A 65 15.88 -2.85 1.81
N VAL A 66 15.72 -3.74 2.79
CA VAL A 66 14.92 -3.45 3.99
C VAL A 66 15.53 -2.26 4.75
N PRO A 67 14.73 -1.21 5.07
CA PRO A 67 15.18 -0.09 5.88
C PRO A 67 15.74 -0.56 7.23
N ALA A 68 16.87 0.01 7.65
CA ALA A 68 17.59 -0.44 8.84
C ALA A 68 16.85 -0.16 10.16
N SER A 69 15.96 0.83 10.16
CA SER A 69 15.15 1.17 11.34
C SER A 69 13.89 1.91 10.92
N PHE A 70 12.90 1.91 11.81
CA PHE A 70 11.70 2.72 11.65
C PHE A 70 11.10 3.10 13.01
N LYS A 71 10.18 4.07 12.99
CA LYS A 71 9.40 4.47 14.18
C LYS A 71 8.03 3.78 14.16
N ALA A 72 7.79 2.88 15.11
CA ALA A 72 6.50 2.19 15.21
C ALA A 72 5.33 3.16 15.45
N GLY A 73 4.17 2.85 14.88
CA GLY A 73 2.92 3.59 15.04
C GLY A 73 1.72 2.78 14.54
N VAL A 74 0.53 3.35 14.69
CA VAL A 74 -0.70 2.71 14.22
C VAL A 74 -0.73 2.75 12.69
N ILE A 75 -1.03 1.60 12.09
CA ILE A 75 -1.28 1.42 10.66
C ILE A 75 -2.76 1.07 10.52
N HIS A 76 -3.47 1.78 9.66
CA HIS A 76 -4.80 1.43 9.18
C HIS A 76 -4.78 0.17 8.32
N GLY A 77 -3.81 0.10 7.39
CA GLY A 77 -3.56 -1.09 6.58
C GLY A 77 -4.33 -1.12 5.27
N ASP A 78 -5.47 -0.44 5.15
CA ASP A 78 -6.15 -0.21 3.86
C ASP A 78 -6.62 1.23 3.68
N VAL A 79 -5.74 2.19 3.95
CA VAL A 79 -6.13 3.59 3.89
C VAL A 79 -6.31 4.08 2.46
N GLY A 80 -7.45 4.68 2.17
CA GLY A 80 -7.77 5.20 0.85
C GLY A 80 -9.09 5.95 0.87
N THR A 81 -9.40 6.61 -0.23
CA THR A 81 -10.67 7.32 -0.42
C THR A 81 -11.91 6.45 -0.22
N PRO A 82 -11.95 5.13 -0.58
CA PRO A 82 -13.10 4.28 -0.24
C PRO A 82 -13.33 4.11 1.27
N ASN A 83 -12.26 4.20 2.06
CA ASN A 83 -12.25 3.96 3.51
C ASN A 83 -12.14 5.28 4.32
N ALA A 84 -12.40 6.42 3.67
CA ALA A 84 -12.32 7.74 4.27
C ALA A 84 -13.65 8.48 4.11
N LEU A 85 -14.25 8.86 5.23
CA LEU A 85 -15.51 9.62 5.27
C LEU A 85 -15.23 11.10 5.44
N PHE A 86 -15.87 11.94 4.63
CA PHE A 86 -15.67 13.39 4.63
C PHE A 86 -16.98 14.14 4.94
N THR A 87 -16.85 15.37 5.44
CA THR A 87 -17.98 16.31 5.54
C THR A 87 -18.52 16.67 4.16
N PHE A 88 -19.84 16.91 4.06
CA PHE A 88 -20.47 17.35 2.81
C PHE A 88 -20.16 18.82 2.45
N GLU A 89 -19.85 19.64 3.46
CA GLU A 89 -19.58 21.07 3.30
C GLU A 89 -18.14 21.34 2.80
N ALA A 90 -17.98 22.39 1.99
CA ALA A 90 -16.68 22.84 1.50
C ALA A 90 -16.03 23.86 2.47
N PRO A 91 -14.71 23.74 2.76
CA PRO A 91 -13.82 22.67 2.32
C PRO A 91 -14.11 21.35 3.04
N ALA A 92 -14.11 20.24 2.30
CA ALA A 92 -14.36 18.91 2.84
C ALA A 92 -13.28 18.54 3.87
N LYS A 93 -13.70 18.05 5.03
CA LYS A 93 -12.83 17.62 6.13
C LYS A 93 -12.98 16.13 6.35
N LEU A 94 -11.86 15.45 6.63
CA LEU A 94 -11.89 14.04 7.02
C LEU A 94 -12.59 13.92 8.38
N THR A 95 -13.64 13.09 8.44
CA THR A 95 -14.42 12.83 9.65
C THR A 95 -14.04 11.51 10.28
N ALA A 96 -13.85 10.46 9.48
CA ALA A 96 -13.51 9.13 9.98
C ALA A 96 -12.75 8.30 8.95
N LEU A 97 -11.90 7.41 9.45
CA LEU A 97 -11.40 6.25 8.72
C LEU A 97 -12.19 5.02 9.17
N ILE A 98 -12.62 4.20 8.21
CA ILE A 98 -13.41 3.00 8.44
C ILE A 98 -12.68 1.77 7.90
N ASP A 99 -13.14 0.58 8.26
CA ASP A 99 -12.58 -0.69 7.80
C ASP A 99 -11.14 -0.96 8.30
N TRP A 100 -11.04 -1.20 9.61
CA TRP A 100 -9.78 -1.41 10.33
C TRP A 100 -9.31 -2.87 10.34
N GLU A 101 -9.83 -3.74 9.46
CA GLU A 101 -9.55 -5.18 9.52
C GLU A 101 -8.08 -5.54 9.23
N LEU A 102 -7.38 -4.69 8.48
CA LEU A 102 -5.94 -4.82 8.19
C LEU A 102 -5.03 -4.02 9.14
N SER A 103 -5.61 -3.41 10.17
CA SER A 103 -4.88 -2.54 11.07
C SER A 103 -3.90 -3.29 11.96
N THR A 104 -2.80 -2.62 12.29
CA THR A 104 -1.76 -3.20 13.15
C THR A 104 -0.84 -2.12 13.71
N ILE A 105 0.15 -2.53 14.51
CA ILE A 105 1.29 -1.70 14.88
C ILE A 105 2.49 -2.09 13.99
N GLY A 106 3.01 -1.12 13.25
CA GLY A 106 4.13 -1.28 12.32
C GLY A 106 4.73 0.08 11.96
N ASP A 107 5.28 0.25 10.76
CA ASP A 107 5.66 1.57 10.26
C ASP A 107 4.52 2.29 9.49
N PRO A 108 3.99 3.43 10.00
CA PRO A 108 3.03 4.29 9.31
C PRO A 108 3.45 4.79 7.91
N LEU A 109 4.74 4.77 7.55
CA LEU A 109 5.16 5.09 6.18
C LEU A 109 4.52 4.14 5.15
N LEU A 110 4.20 2.90 5.52
CA LEU A 110 3.52 1.96 4.63
C LEU A 110 2.08 2.41 4.29
N ASP A 111 1.36 3.06 5.22
CA ASP A 111 0.04 3.61 4.96
C ASP A 111 0.11 4.81 4.01
N LEU A 112 1.08 5.69 4.21
CA LEU A 112 1.32 6.80 3.28
C LEU A 112 1.68 6.26 1.89
N ALA A 113 2.56 5.28 1.81
CA ALA A 113 2.95 4.66 0.55
C ALA A 113 1.78 3.96 -0.16
N TRP A 114 0.92 3.27 0.60
CA TRP A 114 -0.31 2.68 0.10
C TRP A 114 -1.23 3.72 -0.53
N PHE A 115 -1.46 4.84 0.15
CA PHE A 115 -2.23 5.96 -0.39
C PHE A 115 -1.57 6.59 -1.63
N CYS A 116 -0.26 6.85 -1.56
CA CYS A 116 0.53 7.49 -2.60
C CYS A 116 0.73 6.62 -3.85
N ASN A 117 0.41 5.33 -3.78
CA ASN A 117 0.53 4.39 -4.87
C ASN A 117 -0.29 4.85 -6.09
N GLY A 118 -1.47 5.43 -5.88
CA GLY A 118 -2.35 5.98 -6.92
C GLY A 118 -2.11 7.45 -7.26
N ILE A 119 -1.07 8.08 -6.71
CA ILE A 119 -0.79 9.51 -6.86
C ILE A 119 0.34 9.74 -7.88
N ARG A 120 0.26 10.87 -8.59
CA ARG A 120 1.25 11.33 -9.57
C ARG A 120 2.65 11.45 -8.95
N ASP A 121 3.65 11.02 -9.69
CA ASP A 121 5.06 11.08 -9.30
C ASP A 121 5.75 12.13 -10.16
N GLU A 122 6.36 13.15 -9.56
CA GLU A 122 7.08 14.22 -10.26
C GLU A 122 8.22 13.71 -11.14
N ARG A 123 8.77 12.54 -10.81
CA ARG A 123 9.84 11.89 -11.59
C ARG A 123 9.34 11.32 -12.92
N PHE A 124 8.02 11.20 -13.09
CA PHE A 124 7.36 10.72 -14.30
C PHE A 124 6.31 11.74 -14.79
N PRO A 125 6.73 12.90 -15.31
CA PRO A 125 5.81 13.97 -15.69
C PRO A 125 4.83 13.52 -16.77
N GLY A 126 3.53 13.82 -16.57
CA GLY A 126 2.44 13.44 -17.48
C GLY A 126 1.96 12.00 -17.32
N HIS A 127 2.60 11.17 -16.48
CA HIS A 127 2.11 9.84 -16.17
C HIS A 127 1.01 9.89 -15.11
N ILE A 128 -0.15 9.32 -15.44
CA ILE A 128 -1.24 9.07 -14.49
C ILE A 128 -1.24 7.57 -14.18
N PRO A 129 -1.09 7.15 -12.91
CA PRO A 129 -1.13 5.74 -12.56
C PRO A 129 -2.47 5.09 -12.98
N GLU A 130 -2.43 3.94 -13.66
CA GLU A 130 -3.63 3.24 -14.15
C GLU A 130 -4.63 2.85 -13.06
N LYS A 131 -4.18 2.80 -11.80
CA LYS A 131 -4.95 2.45 -10.61
C LYS A 131 -5.59 3.64 -9.90
N ALA A 132 -5.46 4.84 -10.43
CA ALA A 132 -6.10 6.00 -9.84
C ALA A 132 -7.63 5.81 -9.90
N LEU A 133 -8.25 5.57 -8.74
CA LEU A 133 -9.71 5.46 -8.60
C LEU A 133 -10.43 6.77 -8.94
N TYR A 134 -9.70 7.89 -8.88
CA TYR A 134 -10.18 9.24 -9.09
C TYR A 134 -9.27 9.96 -10.09
N ASN A 135 -9.77 11.04 -10.69
CA ASN A 135 -8.91 11.93 -11.46
C ASN A 135 -7.97 12.69 -10.50
N VAL A 136 -6.71 12.27 -10.47
CA VAL A 136 -5.65 12.85 -9.62
C VAL A 136 -4.86 13.95 -10.33
N ALA A 137 -5.30 14.41 -11.50
CA ALA A 137 -4.59 15.41 -12.31
C ALA A 137 -4.37 16.73 -11.55
N ASP A 138 -5.34 17.13 -10.72
CA ASP A 138 -5.28 18.37 -9.93
C ASP A 138 -4.94 18.13 -8.46
N TRP A 139 -4.59 16.89 -8.09
CA TRP A 139 -4.18 16.57 -6.72
C TRP A 139 -2.70 16.89 -6.52
N PRO A 140 -2.26 17.13 -5.27
CA PRO A 140 -0.85 17.24 -4.96
C PRO A 140 -0.07 16.00 -5.42
N THR A 141 1.18 16.21 -5.79
CA THR A 141 2.08 15.14 -6.20
C THR A 141 2.46 14.28 -4.99
N ARG A 142 3.00 13.10 -5.26
CA ARG A 142 3.52 12.23 -4.21
C ARG A 142 4.58 12.93 -3.37
N GLN A 143 5.48 13.68 -4.00
CA GLN A 143 6.56 14.42 -3.34
C GLN A 143 6.00 15.53 -2.44
N GLU A 144 4.99 16.27 -2.88
CA GLU A 144 4.30 17.27 -2.06
C GLU A 144 3.62 16.63 -0.83
N LEU A 145 2.94 15.51 -1.03
CA LEU A 145 2.30 14.76 0.05
C LEU A 145 3.33 14.19 1.05
N MET A 146 4.46 13.69 0.56
CA MET A 146 5.59 13.21 1.38
C MET A 146 6.16 14.34 2.23
N ALA A 147 6.44 15.50 1.62
CA ALA A 147 6.97 16.66 2.33
C ALA A 147 6.02 17.13 3.44
N HIS A 148 4.72 17.19 3.14
CA HIS A 148 3.69 17.54 4.12
C HIS A 148 3.61 16.53 5.27
N TYR A 149 3.65 15.23 4.96
CA TYR A 149 3.64 14.18 5.97
C TYR A 149 4.90 14.20 6.85
N ALA A 150 6.08 14.40 6.26
CA ALA A 150 7.34 14.51 6.98
C ALA A 150 7.31 15.69 7.96
N ALA A 151 6.83 16.86 7.51
CA ALA A 151 6.69 18.05 8.35
C ALA A 151 5.74 17.82 9.54
N GLY A 152 4.65 17.07 9.35
CA GLY A 152 3.67 16.80 10.41
C GLY A 152 4.04 15.66 11.37
N THR A 153 4.95 14.77 10.99
CA THR A 153 5.29 13.57 11.80
C THR A 153 6.74 13.54 12.29
N GLY A 154 7.62 14.32 11.68
CA GLY A 154 9.06 14.27 11.90
C GLY A 154 9.73 12.97 11.45
N ARG A 155 9.05 12.15 10.63
CA ARG A 155 9.59 10.89 10.10
C ARG A 155 10.59 11.15 8.98
N ASP A 156 11.63 10.33 8.93
CA ASP A 156 12.56 10.31 7.82
C ASP A 156 11.90 9.68 6.59
N MET A 157 12.09 10.30 5.43
CA MET A 157 11.52 9.89 4.15
C MET A 157 12.58 9.33 3.20
N SER A 158 13.83 9.22 3.64
CA SER A 158 14.97 8.74 2.84
C SER A 158 14.70 7.40 2.14
N ASP A 159 14.07 6.46 2.85
CA ASP A 159 13.73 5.13 2.33
C ASP A 159 12.32 5.04 1.74
N PHE A 160 11.62 6.16 1.46
CA PHE A 160 10.19 6.11 1.09
C PHE A 160 9.89 5.27 -0.17
N ASP A 161 10.82 5.20 -1.13
CA ASP A 161 10.66 4.35 -2.32
C ASP A 161 10.57 2.85 -1.97
N TYR A 162 11.22 2.40 -0.89
CA TYR A 162 11.03 1.04 -0.37
C TYR A 162 9.57 0.79 0.00
N TYR A 163 8.95 1.72 0.72
CA TYR A 163 7.57 1.59 1.17
C TYR A 163 6.58 1.62 -0.01
N LEU A 164 6.86 2.41 -1.05
CA LEU A 164 6.07 2.41 -2.29
C LEU A 164 6.15 1.06 -3.01
N LEU A 165 7.37 0.52 -3.17
CA LEU A 165 7.59 -0.78 -3.77
C LEU A 165 6.92 -1.89 -2.94
N LEU A 166 6.96 -1.78 -1.61
CA LEU A 166 6.28 -2.71 -0.72
C LEU A 166 4.75 -2.60 -0.83
N ALA A 167 4.20 -1.39 -0.94
CA ALA A 167 2.78 -1.16 -1.19
C ALA A 167 2.33 -1.76 -2.53
N MET A 168 3.16 -1.66 -3.57
CA MET A 168 2.89 -2.30 -4.87
C MET A 168 2.93 -3.83 -4.76
N PHE A 169 3.93 -4.40 -4.06
CA PHE A 169 4.02 -5.85 -3.84
C PHE A 169 2.80 -6.37 -3.08
N LYS A 170 2.46 -5.74 -1.96
CA LYS A 170 1.25 -6.00 -1.17
C LYS A 170 0.00 -5.92 -2.06
N GLY A 171 -0.13 -4.86 -2.85
CA GLY A 171 -1.27 -4.63 -3.72
C GLY A 171 -1.44 -5.74 -4.76
N GLY A 172 -0.35 -6.13 -5.42
CA GLY A 172 -0.37 -7.27 -6.35
C GLY A 172 -0.81 -8.57 -5.68
N CYS A 173 -0.31 -8.85 -4.47
CA CYS A 173 -0.66 -10.06 -3.72
C CYS A 173 -2.13 -10.07 -3.25
N ILE A 174 -2.63 -8.94 -2.73
CA ILE A 174 -4.01 -8.83 -2.24
C ILE A 174 -5.00 -8.87 -3.41
N LEU A 175 -4.77 -8.12 -4.48
CA LEU A 175 -5.71 -8.01 -5.60
C LEU A 175 -5.85 -9.33 -6.38
N GLU A 176 -4.82 -10.18 -6.37
CA GLU A 176 -4.86 -11.50 -7.00
C GLU A 176 -5.97 -12.41 -6.42
N TYR A 177 -6.42 -12.18 -5.18
CA TYR A 177 -7.59 -12.86 -4.61
C TYR A 177 -8.83 -12.76 -5.53
N LYS A 178 -9.07 -11.60 -6.15
CA LYS A 178 -10.21 -11.41 -7.05
C LYS A 178 -10.05 -12.17 -8.36
N VAL A 179 -8.81 -12.33 -8.83
CA VAL A 179 -8.47 -13.19 -9.97
C VAL A 179 -8.75 -14.65 -9.61
N ALA A 180 -8.31 -15.10 -8.44
CA ALA A 180 -8.56 -16.44 -7.93
C ALA A 180 -10.06 -16.74 -7.77
N GLN A 181 -10.84 -15.81 -7.23
CA GLN A 181 -12.30 -15.95 -7.13
C GLN A 181 -12.98 -16.05 -8.49
N ALA A 182 -12.56 -15.24 -9.47
CA ALA A 182 -13.10 -15.30 -10.81
C ALA A 182 -12.74 -16.63 -11.50
N ALA A 183 -11.52 -17.14 -11.31
CA ALA A 183 -11.10 -18.45 -11.81
C ALA A 183 -11.94 -19.61 -11.24
N LYS A 184 -12.34 -19.50 -9.95
CA LYS A 184 -13.27 -20.45 -9.30
C LYS A 184 -14.74 -20.23 -9.67
N GLY A 185 -15.08 -19.20 -10.45
CA GLY A 185 -16.45 -18.87 -10.83
C GLY A 185 -17.28 -18.21 -9.73
N ILE A 186 -16.66 -17.73 -8.64
CA ILE A 186 -17.33 -16.97 -7.58
C ILE A 186 -17.63 -15.53 -8.05
N LEU A 187 -16.69 -14.94 -8.78
CA LEU A 187 -16.84 -13.63 -9.42
C LEU A 187 -16.94 -13.80 -10.94
N SER A 188 -17.42 -12.75 -11.61
CA SER A 188 -17.51 -12.77 -13.07
C SER A 188 -16.12 -12.75 -13.72
N LYS A 189 -16.06 -13.24 -14.96
CA LYS A 189 -14.83 -13.23 -15.77
C LYS A 189 -14.34 -11.81 -16.01
N GLU A 190 -15.25 -10.86 -16.21
CA GLU A 190 -14.96 -9.44 -16.43
C GLU A 190 -14.29 -8.85 -15.18
N THR A 191 -14.77 -9.17 -13.98
CA THR A 191 -14.10 -8.79 -12.73
C THR A 191 -12.70 -9.40 -12.66
N GLY A 192 -12.54 -10.68 -13.00
CA GLY A 192 -11.22 -11.33 -13.06
C GLY A 192 -10.23 -10.61 -13.98
N ILE A 193 -10.67 -10.23 -15.19
CA ILE A 193 -9.85 -9.50 -16.18
C ILE A 193 -9.47 -8.10 -15.66
N LEU A 194 -10.41 -7.39 -15.02
CA LEU A 194 -10.14 -6.08 -14.43
C LEU A 194 -9.06 -6.17 -13.35
N PHE A 195 -9.20 -7.11 -12.41
CA PHE A 195 -8.22 -7.26 -11.33
C PHE A 195 -6.88 -7.82 -11.81
N ASP A 196 -6.84 -8.68 -12.84
CA ASP A 196 -5.58 -9.12 -13.45
C ASP A 196 -4.76 -7.92 -13.97
N ARG A 197 -5.43 -6.96 -14.62
CA ARG A 197 -4.77 -5.72 -15.08
C ARG A 197 -4.17 -4.94 -13.92
N LEU A 198 -4.90 -4.77 -12.83
CA LEU A 198 -4.42 -4.04 -11.65
C LEU A 198 -3.26 -4.77 -10.95
N VAL A 199 -3.30 -6.11 -10.88
CA VAL A 199 -2.22 -6.93 -10.34
C VAL A 199 -0.94 -6.72 -11.17
N ARG A 200 -1.03 -6.90 -12.50
CA ARG A 200 0.11 -6.70 -13.41
C ARG A 200 0.63 -5.27 -13.42
N GLY A 201 -0.27 -4.28 -13.26
CA GLY A 201 0.09 -2.88 -13.15
C GLY A 201 0.99 -2.60 -11.95
N ASN A 202 0.74 -3.22 -10.79
CA ASN A 202 1.62 -3.04 -9.62
C ASN A 202 3.06 -3.51 -9.88
N PHE A 203 3.24 -4.67 -10.51
CA PHE A 203 4.57 -5.20 -10.79
C PHE A 203 5.28 -4.46 -11.93
N THR A 204 4.55 -4.05 -12.96
CA THR A 204 5.09 -3.23 -14.07
C THR A 204 5.58 -1.86 -13.56
N GLU A 205 4.78 -1.18 -12.74
CA GLU A 205 5.18 0.12 -12.17
C GLU A 205 6.33 -0.02 -11.18
N ALA A 206 6.35 -1.09 -10.39
CA ALA A 206 7.45 -1.36 -9.49
C ALA A 206 8.78 -1.59 -10.24
N GLU A 207 8.75 -2.34 -11.35
CA GLU A 207 9.93 -2.54 -12.19
C GLU A 207 10.46 -1.22 -12.77
N LYS A 208 9.58 -0.31 -13.20
CA LYS A 208 9.99 1.03 -13.67
C LYS A 208 10.65 1.83 -12.55
N LEU A 209 10.07 1.81 -11.35
CA LEU A 209 10.61 2.53 -10.20
C LEU A 209 11.96 1.95 -9.76
N ILE A 210 12.11 0.63 -9.68
CA ILE A 210 13.39 -0.03 -9.38
C ILE A 210 14.46 0.42 -10.39
N LYS A 211 14.16 0.39 -11.69
CA LYS A 211 15.11 0.83 -12.73
C LYS A 211 15.51 2.30 -12.59
N LEU A 212 14.61 3.14 -12.07
CA LEU A 212 14.88 4.57 -11.89
C LEU A 212 15.82 4.82 -10.70
N ILE A 213 15.64 4.10 -9.60
CA ILE A 213 16.37 4.35 -8.35
C ILE A 213 17.70 3.58 -8.23
N GLY A 214 17.93 2.59 -9.10
CA GLY A 214 19.15 1.78 -9.15
C GLY A 214 19.11 0.57 -8.22
#